data_AF-A0A3G9JBD2-F1
#
_entry.id   AF-A0A3G9JBD2-F1
#
_cell.length_a   1.000
_cell.length_b   1.000
_cell.length_c   1.000
_cell.angle_alpha   90.00
_cell.angle_beta   90.00
_cell.angle_gamma   90.00
#
_symmetry.space_group_name_H-M   'P 1'
#
loop_
_entity.id
_entity.type
_entity.pdbx_description
1 polymer ?
#
loop_
_entity_poly.entity_id
_entity_poly.type
_entity_poly.pdbx_seq_one_letter_code
_entity_poly.pdbx_strand_id
1 'polypeptide(L)'
;MNPDRIECDDINSEVIIEYLEWMEKTRNISISTRNQRLAAIKSFYKYVSKKSPSMIYTCSSIIGLDAKKGSNRMIAYLDMDQITILIEYLKEYRSMKELLLFSVLYETGARVSELISIHVSDLRLD
;
A
#
# COMPACT_ATOMS: atom_id res chain seq x y z
N MET A 1 -22.69 -20.89 -10.12
CA MET A 1 -23.49 -19.82 -9.50
C MET A 1 -23.64 -18.68 -10.50
N ASN A 2 -24.81 -18.05 -10.59
CA ASN A 2 -24.94 -16.79 -11.30
C ASN A 2 -24.38 -15.67 -10.38
N PRO A 3 -23.43 -14.84 -10.82
CA PRO A 3 -22.84 -13.77 -9.99
C PRO A 3 -23.86 -12.81 -9.37
N ASP A 4 -25.01 -12.63 -10.04
CA ASP A 4 -26.06 -11.70 -9.60
C ASP A 4 -26.88 -12.23 -8.40
N ARG A 5 -26.57 -13.44 -7.91
CA ARG A 5 -27.29 -14.11 -6.81
C ARG A 5 -26.43 -14.35 -5.57
N ILE A 6 -25.27 -13.71 -5.48
CA ILE A 6 -24.41 -13.82 -4.29
C ILE A 6 -24.95 -12.87 -3.22
N GLU A 7 -25.36 -13.43 -2.10
CA GLU A 7 -25.78 -12.69 -0.92
C GLU A 7 -24.64 -12.55 0.09
N CYS A 8 -24.80 -11.64 1.05
CA CYS A 8 -23.78 -11.47 2.09
C CYS A 8 -23.61 -12.72 2.97
N ASP A 9 -24.64 -13.55 3.07
CA ASP A 9 -24.62 -14.82 3.82
C ASP A 9 -23.83 -15.93 3.10
N ASP A 10 -23.63 -15.81 1.78
CA ASP A 10 -22.78 -16.73 1.01
C ASP A 10 -21.28 -16.52 1.28
N ILE A 11 -20.91 -15.41 1.94
CA ILE A 11 -19.52 -15.02 2.19
C ILE A 11 -19.19 -15.20 3.67
N ASN A 12 -18.37 -16.20 3.97
CA ASN A 12 -17.84 -16.49 5.30
C ASN A 12 -16.30 -16.41 5.34
N SER A 13 -15.73 -16.70 6.50
CA SER A 13 -14.29 -16.72 6.73
C SER A 13 -13.55 -17.66 5.77
N GLU A 14 -14.12 -18.84 5.53
CA GLU A 14 -13.52 -19.90 4.73
C GLU A 14 -13.43 -19.47 3.25
N VAL A 15 -14.52 -18.93 2.69
CA VAL A 15 -14.56 -18.40 1.33
C VAL A 15 -13.55 -17.28 1.14
N ILE A 16 -13.38 -16.40 2.13
CA ILE A 16 -12.38 -15.33 2.07
C ILE A 16 -10.95 -15.89 2.11
N ILE A 17 -10.69 -16.90 2.94
CA ILE A 17 -9.38 -17.57 2.99
C ILE A 17 -9.07 -18.20 1.64
N GLU A 18 -10.00 -18.99 1.09
CA GLU A 18 -9.85 -19.65 -0.21
C GLU A 18 -9.65 -18.63 -1.35
N TYR A 19 -10.42 -17.54 -1.35
CA TYR A 19 -10.25 -16.46 -2.31
C TYR A 19 -8.84 -15.84 -2.23
N LEU A 20 -8.38 -15.54 -1.01
CA LEU A 20 -7.05 -14.95 -0.82
C LEU A 20 -5.92 -15.92 -1.18
N GLU A 21 -6.11 -17.22 -0.96
CA GLU A 21 -5.18 -18.26 -1.41
C GLU A 21 -5.15 -18.39 -2.93
N TRP A 22 -6.30 -18.39 -3.59
CA TRP A 22 -6.39 -18.41 -5.05
C TRP A 22 -5.73 -17.18 -5.66
N MET A 23 -5.97 -15.99 -5.08
CA MET A 23 -5.30 -14.77 -5.51
C MET A 23 -3.77 -14.89 -5.40
N GLU A 24 -3.26 -15.43 -4.30
CA GLU A 24 -1.83 -15.64 -4.10
C GLU A 24 -1.27 -16.67 -5.10
N LYS A 25 -1.87 -17.85 -5.21
CA LYS A 25 -1.34 -18.99 -5.99
C LYS A 25 -1.55 -18.83 -7.50
N THR A 26 -2.72 -18.34 -7.92
CA THR A 26 -3.11 -18.29 -9.33
C THR A 26 -2.84 -16.93 -9.96
N ARG A 27 -3.02 -15.84 -9.21
CA ARG A 27 -2.74 -14.47 -9.70
C ARG A 27 -1.34 -13.99 -9.30
N ASN A 28 -0.57 -14.82 -8.60
CA ASN A 28 0.81 -14.58 -8.17
C ASN A 28 0.99 -13.22 -7.46
N ILE A 29 0.00 -12.82 -6.66
CA ILE A 29 0.10 -11.57 -5.89
C ILE A 29 0.99 -11.78 -4.66
N SER A 30 1.70 -10.72 -4.26
CA SER A 30 2.52 -10.78 -3.04
C SER A 30 1.69 -10.95 -1.77
N ILE A 31 2.30 -11.47 -0.70
CA ILE A 31 1.70 -11.55 0.64
C ILE A 31 1.25 -10.15 1.12
N SER A 32 2.01 -9.10 0.80
CA SER A 32 1.64 -7.71 1.12
C SER A 32 0.33 -7.32 0.43
N THR A 33 0.20 -7.57 -0.87
CA THR A 33 -1.02 -7.29 -1.64
C THR A 33 -2.21 -8.11 -1.15
N ARG A 34 -1.99 -9.40 -0.80
CA ARG A 34 -3.00 -10.27 -0.19
C ARG A 34 -3.51 -9.68 1.12
N ASN A 35 -2.60 -9.26 2.01
CA ASN A 35 -2.95 -8.69 3.31
C ASN A 35 -3.64 -7.34 3.18
N GLN A 36 -3.27 -6.51 2.20
CA GLN A 36 -4.00 -5.27 1.89
C GLN A 36 -5.46 -5.55 1.50
N ARG A 37 -5.70 -6.58 0.68
CA ARG A 37 -7.06 -7.00 0.32
C ARG A 37 -7.83 -7.50 1.53
N LEU A 38 -7.21 -8.31 2.40
CA LEU A 38 -7.83 -8.74 3.65
C LEU A 38 -8.19 -7.53 4.53
N ALA A 39 -7.33 -6.52 4.64
CA ALA A 39 -7.61 -5.30 5.40
C ALA A 39 -8.84 -4.54 4.83
N ALA A 40 -8.96 -4.43 3.52
CA ALA A 40 -10.13 -3.82 2.88
C ALA A 40 -11.43 -4.61 3.17
N ILE A 41 -11.38 -5.94 3.07
CA ILE A 41 -12.50 -6.83 3.39
C ILE A 41 -12.91 -6.66 4.86
N LYS A 42 -11.95 -6.69 5.80
CA LYS A 42 -12.22 -6.44 7.22
C LYS A 42 -12.86 -5.09 7.47
N SER A 43 -12.39 -4.04 6.78
CA SER A 43 -12.97 -2.69 6.89
C SER A 43 -14.43 -2.68 6.43
N PHE A 44 -14.74 -3.37 5.34
CA PHE A 44 -16.12 -3.52 4.87
C PHE A 44 -16.99 -4.28 5.88
N TYR A 45 -16.56 -5.43 6.40
CA TYR A 45 -17.35 -6.17 7.39
C TYR A 45 -17.46 -5.46 8.76
N LYS A 46 -16.51 -4.59 9.11
CA LYS A 46 -16.64 -3.67 10.25
C LYS A 46 -17.72 -2.61 10.02
N TYR A 47 -17.97 -2.22 8.78
CA TYR A 47 -19.10 -1.36 8.42
C TYR A 47 -20.42 -2.15 8.45
N VAL A 48 -20.45 -3.35 7.84
CA VAL A 48 -21.64 -4.22 7.80
C VAL A 48 -22.12 -4.59 9.20
N SER A 49 -21.22 -4.93 10.12
CA SER A 49 -21.59 -5.28 11.51
C SER A 49 -22.34 -4.17 12.24
N LYS A 50 -22.12 -2.91 11.86
CA LYS A 50 -22.85 -1.75 12.41
C LYS A 50 -24.22 -1.53 11.77
N LYS A 51 -24.43 -2.03 10.55
CA LYS A 51 -25.66 -1.84 9.76
C LYS A 51 -26.60 -3.03 9.81
N SER A 52 -26.08 -4.24 10.00
CA SER A 52 -26.84 -5.49 9.98
C SER A 52 -26.51 -6.34 11.21
N PRO A 53 -27.21 -6.15 12.35
CA PRO A 53 -26.97 -6.91 13.57
C PRO A 53 -27.15 -8.43 13.41
N SER A 54 -28.00 -8.86 12.47
CA SER A 54 -28.20 -10.28 12.15
C SER A 54 -26.92 -10.99 11.69
N MET A 55 -25.96 -10.24 11.15
CA MET A 55 -24.70 -10.78 10.61
C MET A 55 -23.50 -10.68 11.57
N ILE A 56 -23.72 -10.29 12.84
CA ILE A 56 -22.63 -10.00 13.79
C ILE A 56 -21.65 -11.17 13.92
N TYR A 57 -22.14 -12.41 13.95
CA TYR A 57 -21.28 -13.59 14.07
C TYR A 57 -20.34 -13.74 12.87
N THR A 58 -20.89 -13.75 11.65
CA THR A 58 -20.13 -13.83 10.40
C THR A 58 -19.13 -12.68 10.27
N CYS A 59 -19.56 -11.45 10.57
CA CYS A 59 -18.69 -10.28 10.55
C CYS A 59 -17.53 -10.43 11.54
N SER A 60 -17.80 -10.90 12.76
CA SER A 60 -16.77 -11.07 13.79
C SER A 60 -15.74 -12.12 13.41
N SER A 61 -16.19 -13.24 12.80
CA SER A 61 -15.29 -14.26 12.27
C SER A 61 -14.35 -13.68 11.20
N ILE A 62 -14.90 -12.94 10.23
CA ILE A 62 -14.12 -12.34 9.14
C ILE A 62 -13.14 -11.28 9.66
N ILE A 63 -13.58 -10.42 10.58
CA ILE A 63 -12.75 -9.40 11.21
C ILE A 63 -11.60 -10.05 12.00
N GLY A 64 -11.82 -11.25 12.57
CA GLY A 64 -10.82 -12.02 13.31
C GLY A 64 -9.72 -12.68 12.45
N LEU A 65 -9.86 -12.74 11.13
CA LEU A 65 -8.89 -13.44 10.25
C LEU A 65 -7.47 -12.86 10.32
N ASP A 66 -6.46 -13.66 10.65
CA ASP A 66 -5.10 -13.14 10.71
C ASP A 66 -4.49 -12.83 9.35
N ALA A 67 -3.69 -11.76 9.30
CA ALA A 67 -2.84 -11.47 8.16
C ALA A 67 -1.76 -12.55 8.02
N LYS A 68 -1.46 -12.94 6.78
CA LYS A 68 -0.41 -13.93 6.54
C LYS A 68 0.95 -13.31 6.82
N LYS A 69 1.78 -13.97 7.62
CA LYS A 69 3.15 -13.52 7.89
C LYS A 69 3.95 -13.60 6.59
N GLY A 70 4.49 -12.46 6.17
CA GLY A 70 5.38 -12.36 5.01
C GLY A 70 6.81 -12.05 5.44
N SER A 71 7.77 -12.31 4.56
CA SER A 71 9.13 -11.79 4.75
C SER A 71 9.10 -10.28 4.67
N ASN A 72 9.78 -9.62 5.61
CA ASN A 72 9.98 -8.18 5.52
C ASN A 72 11.00 -7.92 4.42
N ARG A 73 10.65 -7.15 3.39
CA ARG A 73 11.60 -6.81 2.33
C ARG A 73 12.61 -5.84 2.94
N MET A 74 13.88 -6.21 2.91
CA MET A 74 14.95 -5.29 3.30
C MET A 74 14.87 -4.08 2.36
N ILE A 75 14.60 -2.91 2.93
CA ILE A 75 14.61 -1.66 2.16
C ILE A 75 16.07 -1.35 1.90
N ALA A 76 16.50 -1.46 0.65
CA ALA A 76 17.79 -0.93 0.24
C ALA A 76 17.74 0.60 0.37
N TYR A 77 18.72 1.16 1.07
CA TYR A 77 18.92 2.59 1.20
C TYR A 77 20.32 2.94 0.69
N LEU A 78 20.48 4.19 0.24
CA LEU A 78 21.78 4.71 -0.13
C LEU A 78 22.46 5.24 1.14
N ASP A 79 23.72 4.86 1.34
CA ASP A 79 24.56 5.49 2.37
C ASP A 79 25.06 6.87 1.93
N MET A 80 25.72 7.59 2.83
CA MET A 80 26.18 8.96 2.57
C MET A 80 27.19 9.05 1.43
N ASP A 81 28.05 8.06 1.27
CA ASP A 81 29.06 8.05 0.22
C ASP A 81 28.39 7.83 -1.14
N GLN A 82 27.42 6.91 -1.20
CA GLN A 82 26.61 6.65 -2.38
C GLN A 82 25.77 7.85 -2.79
N ILE A 83 25.18 8.57 -1.83
CA ILE A 83 24.48 9.83 -2.10
C ILE A 83 25.43 10.89 -2.65
N THR A 84 26.61 11.03 -2.06
CA THR A 84 27.61 12.01 -2.52
C THR A 84 28.03 11.73 -3.96
N ILE A 85 28.35 10.47 -4.28
CA ILE A 85 28.69 10.04 -5.64
C ILE A 85 27.54 10.33 -6.61
N LEU A 86 26.29 10.05 -6.20
CA LEU A 86 25.12 10.29 -7.04
C LEU A 86 24.92 11.79 -7.30
N ILE A 87 25.06 12.65 -6.30
CA ILE A 87 24.97 14.10 -6.46
C ILE A 87 26.05 14.64 -7.40
N GLU A 88 27.31 14.21 -7.24
CA GLU A 88 28.40 14.61 -8.13
C GLU A 88 28.16 14.16 -9.58
N TYR A 89 27.67 12.92 -9.77
CA TYR A 89 27.26 12.44 -11.09
C TYR A 89 26.14 13.29 -11.71
N LEU A 90 25.12 13.66 -10.92
CA LEU A 90 24.02 14.50 -11.41
C LEU A 90 24.51 15.90 -11.78
N LYS A 91 25.43 16.48 -11.01
CA LYS A 91 26.04 17.78 -11.31
C LYS A 91 26.80 17.77 -12.63
N GLU A 92 27.55 16.70 -12.92
CA GLU A 92 28.40 16.62 -14.10
C GLU A 92 27.63 16.18 -15.36
N TYR A 93 26.66 15.28 -15.24
CA TYR A 93 26.07 14.56 -16.38
C TYR A 93 24.55 14.71 -16.54
N ARG A 94 23.86 15.48 -15.69
CA ARG A 94 22.40 15.68 -15.76
C ARG A 94 22.02 17.15 -15.73
N SER A 95 20.75 17.42 -16.02
CA SER A 95 20.22 18.78 -16.05
C SER A 95 20.12 19.36 -14.64
N MET A 96 20.21 20.70 -14.53
CA MET A 96 19.96 21.42 -13.27
C MET A 96 18.60 21.07 -12.65
N LYS A 97 17.60 20.78 -13.49
CA LYS A 97 16.28 20.34 -13.05
C LYS A 97 16.33 18.98 -12.33
N GLU A 98 17.06 18.02 -12.87
CA GLU A 98 17.20 16.69 -12.25
C GLU A 98 18.01 16.77 -10.96
N LEU A 99 19.08 17.58 -10.93
CA LEU A 99 19.84 17.85 -9.72
C LEU A 99 18.94 18.47 -8.63
N LEU A 100 18.19 19.52 -8.97
CA LEU A 100 17.26 20.17 -8.05
C LEU A 100 16.21 19.19 -7.52
N LEU A 101 15.60 18.40 -8.40
CA LEU A 101 14.59 17.40 -8.04
C LEU A 101 15.15 16.42 -7.00
N PHE A 102 16.35 15.90 -7.24
CA PHE A 102 16.98 14.93 -6.36
C PHE A 102 17.42 15.56 -5.04
N SER A 103 18.03 16.75 -5.07
CA SER A 103 18.43 17.48 -3.86
C SER A 103 17.24 17.81 -2.98
N VAL A 104 16.13 18.29 -3.55
CA VAL A 104 14.91 18.60 -2.77
C VAL A 104 14.33 17.33 -2.16
N LEU A 105 14.22 16.23 -2.92
CA LEU A 105 13.76 14.94 -2.39
C LEU A 105 14.63 14.45 -1.22
N TYR A 106 15.95 14.54 -1.36
CA TYR A 106 16.89 14.07 -0.37
C TYR A 106 16.85 14.93 0.91
N GLU A 107 16.89 16.25 0.78
CA GLU A 107 16.92 17.17 1.92
C GLU A 107 15.59 17.24 2.69
N THR A 108 14.45 17.15 1.98
CA THR A 108 13.13 17.28 2.60
C THR A 108 12.49 15.96 3.02
N GLY A 109 12.95 14.84 2.43
CA GLY A 109 12.28 13.55 2.57
C GLY A 109 10.87 13.51 1.97
N ALA A 110 10.53 14.45 1.08
CA ALA A 110 9.21 14.53 0.46
C ALA A 110 8.88 13.28 -0.37
N ARG A 111 7.61 12.90 -0.41
CA ARG A 111 7.10 11.93 -1.39
C ARG A 111 7.12 12.53 -2.78
N VAL A 112 7.20 11.67 -3.80
CA VAL A 112 7.11 12.11 -5.21
C VAL A 112 5.85 12.94 -5.47
N SER A 113 4.71 12.57 -4.87
CA SER A 113 3.46 13.32 -4.98
C SER A 113 3.52 14.72 -4.37
N GLU A 114 4.26 14.89 -3.27
CA GLU A 114 4.44 16.18 -2.60
C GLU A 114 5.35 17.06 -3.46
N LEU A 115 6.45 16.51 -3.97
CA LEU A 115 7.40 17.20 -4.83
C LEU A 115 6.78 17.75 -6.11
N ILE A 116 5.97 16.95 -6.82
CA ILE A 116 5.30 17.39 -8.06
C ILE A 116 4.18 18.40 -7.81
N SER A 117 3.74 18.54 -6.55
CA SER A 117 2.71 19.49 -6.14
C SER A 117 3.28 20.81 -5.64
N ILE A 118 4.60 21.00 -5.65
CA ILE A 118 5.24 22.24 -5.22
C ILE A 118 4.91 23.36 -6.19
N HIS A 119 4.42 24.47 -5.65
CA HIS A 119 4.20 25.72 -6.35
C HIS A 119 5.21 26.79 -5.88
N VAL A 120 5.42 27.81 -6.71
CA VAL A 120 6.29 28.95 -6.36
C VAL A 120 5.82 29.65 -5.08
N SER A 121 4.50 29.64 -4.81
CA SER A 121 3.90 30.17 -3.58
C SER A 121 4.32 29.45 -2.30
N ASP A 122 4.85 28.23 -2.42
CA ASP A 122 5.28 27.41 -1.28
C ASP A 122 6.71 27.73 -0.85
N LEU A 123 7.46 28.45 -1.70
CA LEU A 123 8.83 28.89 -1.40
C LEU A 123 8.80 30.08 -0.43
N ARG A 124 9.63 29.98 0.60
CA ARG A 124 9.91 31.03 1.59
C ARG A 124 11.42 31.27 1.54
N LEU A 125 11.81 32.51 1.24
CA LEU A 125 13.21 32.92 1.01
C LEU A 125 13.67 33.97 2.04
N ASP A 126 12.86 34.19 3.06
CA ASP A 126 13.04 35.10 4.17
C ASP A 126 13.96 34.55 5.27
#